data_AF-A0AA51NCF8-F1
#
_entry.id   AF-A0AA51NCF8-F1
#
_cell.length_a   1.000
_cell.length_b   1.000
_cell.length_c   1.000
_cell.angle_alpha   90.00
_cell.angle_beta   90.00
_cell.angle_gamma   90.00
#
_symmetry.space_group_name_H-M   'P 1'
#
loop_
_entity.id
_entity.type
_entity.pdbx_description
1 polymer ?
#
loop_
_entity_poly.entity_id
_entity_poly.type
_entity_poly.pdbx_seq_one_letter_code
_entity_poly.pdbx_strand_id
1 'polypeptide(L)'
;MIKCILFFILSIYLFSFEGFSQINYKENSTEKIKQEPELEPENEFPNRKLLSIYIKNTKNILYGNPCMDKVTQRFGYEYVVMPKNASKFHSGFQRNMHNIFVKTALFLRNPFWKIISKKKAKECRQKTGDYMG
;
A
#
# COMPACT_ATOMS: atom_id res chain seq x y z
N MET A 1 14.48 49.85 -4.68
CA MET A 1 13.80 49.46 -5.94
C MET A 1 14.52 48.33 -6.68
N ILE A 2 15.82 48.44 -7.00
CA ILE A 2 16.56 47.42 -7.80
C ILE A 2 16.54 46.02 -7.17
N LYS A 3 16.62 45.91 -5.84
CA LYS A 3 16.55 44.61 -5.12
C LYS A 3 15.19 43.89 -5.28
N CYS A 4 14.09 44.62 -5.43
CA CYS A 4 12.77 44.02 -5.63
C CYS A 4 12.59 43.48 -7.05
N ILE A 5 13.20 44.14 -8.04
CA ILE A 5 13.16 43.73 -9.45
C ILE A 5 13.91 42.40 -9.64
N LEU A 6 15.08 42.26 -9.01
CA LEU A 6 15.88 41.03 -9.04
C LEU A 6 15.14 39.83 -8.41
N PHE A 7 14.39 40.06 -7.33
CA PHE A 7 13.59 39.01 -6.68
C PHE A 7 12.42 38.54 -7.56
N PHE A 8 11.80 39.47 -8.28
CA PHE A 8 10.70 39.15 -9.21
C PHE A 8 11.18 38.30 -10.39
N ILE A 9 12.34 38.65 -10.98
CA ILE A 9 12.94 37.91 -12.09
C ILE A 9 13.32 36.48 -11.67
N LEU A 10 13.85 36.30 -10.45
CA LEU A 10 14.18 34.98 -9.92
C LEU A 10 12.93 34.11 -9.68
N SER A 11 11.82 34.70 -9.25
CA SER A 11 10.56 33.96 -9.01
C SER A 11 9.91 33.45 -10.30
N ILE A 12 10.01 34.21 -11.40
CA ILE A 12 9.48 33.82 -12.71
C ILE A 12 10.30 32.64 -13.29
N TYR A 13 11.61 32.62 -13.05
CA TYR A 13 12.48 31.54 -13.49
C TYR A 13 12.17 30.20 -12.78
N LEU A 14 11.80 30.26 -11.50
CA LEU A 14 11.46 29.06 -10.71
C LEU A 14 10.07 28.50 -11.05
N PHE A 15 9.16 29.31 -11.58
CA PHE A 15 7.81 28.86 -11.97
C PHE A 15 7.76 28.15 -13.33
N SER A 16 8.85 28.16 -14.10
CA SER A 16 8.91 27.54 -15.44
C SER A 16 9.28 26.04 -15.40
N PHE A 17 9.48 25.45 -14.23
CA PHE A 17 9.84 24.04 -14.05
C PHE A 17 8.60 23.15 -13.84
N GLU A 18 7.63 23.21 -14.75
CA GLU A 18 6.58 22.18 -14.84
C GLU A 18 7.03 21.07 -15.79
N GLY A 19 7.87 20.16 -15.27
CA GLY A 19 8.23 18.92 -15.94
C GLY A 19 7.06 17.93 -15.94
N PHE A 20 6.12 18.08 -16.87
CA PHE A 20 5.10 17.06 -17.14
C PHE A 20 5.69 15.93 -17.97
N SER A 21 6.08 14.82 -17.33
CA SER A 21 6.21 13.54 -18.03
C SER A 21 4.84 12.87 -18.08
N GLN A 22 4.11 13.07 -19.17
CA GLN A 22 2.94 12.24 -19.47
C GLN A 22 3.44 10.95 -20.14
N ILE A 23 3.37 9.84 -19.39
CA ILE A 23 3.55 8.51 -19.97
C ILE A 23 2.31 8.23 -20.82
N ASN A 24 2.46 8.23 -22.15
CA ASN A 24 1.39 7.91 -23.09
C ASN A 24 1.15 6.40 -23.08
N TYR A 25 0.15 5.95 -22.33
CA TYR A 25 -0.25 4.54 -22.24
C TYR A 25 -1.09 4.05 -23.45
N LYS A 26 -1.27 4.85 -24.50
CA LYS A 26 -2.25 4.57 -25.56
C LYS A 26 -1.73 3.72 -26.72
N GLU A 27 -0.43 3.37 -26.74
CA GLU A 27 0.19 2.70 -27.89
C GLU A 27 0.43 1.19 -27.74
N ASN A 28 0.20 0.61 -26.56
CA ASN A 28 0.27 -0.84 -26.36
C ASN A 28 -1.13 -1.41 -26.14
N SER A 29 -1.80 -1.74 -27.24
CA SER A 29 -2.95 -2.63 -27.25
C SER A 29 -2.60 -3.90 -26.48
N THR A 30 -3.40 -4.23 -25.48
CA THR A 30 -3.19 -5.38 -24.60
C THR A 30 -3.44 -6.66 -25.41
N GLU A 31 -2.38 -7.35 -25.82
CA GLU A 31 -2.49 -8.79 -26.04
C GLU A 31 -3.02 -9.41 -24.74
N LYS A 32 -4.03 -10.29 -24.86
CA LYS A 32 -4.46 -11.14 -23.75
C LYS A 32 -3.34 -12.14 -23.47
N ILE A 33 -2.31 -11.70 -22.76
CA ILE A 33 -1.36 -12.60 -22.13
C ILE A 33 -2.17 -13.40 -21.12
N LYS A 34 -2.42 -14.68 -21.42
CA LYS A 34 -2.85 -15.64 -20.41
C LYS A 34 -1.71 -15.74 -19.42
N GLN A 35 -1.75 -14.91 -18.40
CA GLN A 35 -0.82 -14.95 -17.30
C GLN A 35 -1.26 -16.15 -16.45
N GLU A 36 -0.76 -17.32 -16.80
CA GLU A 36 -0.87 -18.48 -15.93
C GLU A 36 -0.05 -18.14 -14.68
N PRO A 37 -0.69 -18.03 -13.50
CA PRO A 37 0.03 -17.63 -12.30
C PRO A 37 1.01 -18.75 -11.98
N GLU A 38 2.30 -18.46 -12.15
CA GLU A 38 3.36 -19.32 -11.64
C GLU A 38 3.15 -19.46 -10.13
N LEU A 39 2.77 -20.66 -9.69
CA LEU A 39 2.56 -20.96 -8.29
C LEU A 39 3.95 -20.95 -7.63
N GLU A 40 4.30 -19.81 -7.01
CA GLU A 40 5.50 -19.73 -6.21
C GLU A 40 5.48 -20.84 -5.15
N PRO A 41 6.59 -21.58 -4.95
CA PRO A 41 6.65 -22.65 -3.96
C PRO A 41 6.22 -22.14 -2.58
N GLU A 42 5.56 -23.01 -1.83
CA GLU A 42 5.14 -22.72 -0.47
C GLU A 42 6.38 -22.42 0.38
N ASN A 43 6.64 -21.14 0.62
CA ASN A 43 7.73 -20.74 1.48
C ASN A 43 7.35 -21.11 2.92
N GLU A 44 8.16 -21.94 3.57
CA GLU A 44 8.06 -22.22 5.00
C GLU A 44 8.35 -20.94 5.80
N PHE A 45 7.37 -20.06 5.92
CA PHE A 45 7.48 -18.96 6.86
C PHE A 45 7.44 -19.56 8.27
N PRO A 46 8.38 -19.18 9.17
CA PRO A 46 8.35 -19.65 10.53
C PRO A 46 6.99 -19.31 11.15
N ASN A 47 6.39 -20.27 11.86
CA ASN A 47 5.07 -20.16 12.49
C ASN A 47 5.12 -19.10 13.62
N ARG A 48 5.05 -17.83 13.22
CA ARG A 48 5.12 -16.67 14.10
C ARG A 48 3.74 -16.05 14.22
N LYS A 49 3.36 -15.67 15.44
CA LYS A 49 2.11 -14.93 15.68
C LYS A 49 2.16 -13.57 14.97
N LEU A 50 1.28 -13.39 14.00
CA LEU A 50 1.14 -12.14 13.25
C LEU A 50 0.32 -11.12 14.05
N LEU A 51 0.65 -9.84 13.91
CA LEU A 51 -0.15 -8.77 14.47
C LEU A 51 -1.34 -8.48 13.56
N SER A 52 -2.56 -8.66 14.06
CA SER A 52 -3.76 -8.42 13.26
C SER A 52 -4.13 -6.93 13.19
N ILE A 53 -4.24 -6.40 11.97
CA ILE A 53 -4.79 -5.07 11.68
C ILE A 53 -6.24 -5.23 11.21
N TYR A 54 -7.17 -4.70 11.99
CA TYR A 54 -8.59 -4.86 11.69
C TYR A 54 -9.09 -3.80 10.72
N ILE A 55 -9.74 -4.24 9.65
CA ILE A 55 -10.24 -3.39 8.57
C ILE A 55 -11.75 -3.56 8.40
N LYS A 56 -12.43 -2.48 8.02
CA LYS A 56 -13.89 -2.47 7.76
C LYS A 56 -14.25 -2.88 6.33
N ASN A 57 -13.35 -2.57 5.41
CA ASN A 57 -13.51 -2.74 3.97
C ASN A 57 -12.17 -3.23 3.45
N THR A 58 -12.19 -4.15 2.49
CA THR A 58 -11.03 -4.71 1.82
C THR A 58 -10.45 -3.80 0.74
N LYS A 59 -11.16 -2.73 0.34
CA LYS A 59 -10.74 -1.82 -0.74
C LYS A 59 -9.35 -1.23 -0.51
N ASN A 60 -8.49 -1.40 -1.51
CA ASN A 60 -7.10 -0.95 -1.58
C ASN A 60 -6.08 -1.77 -0.77
N ILE A 61 -6.45 -2.93 -0.23
CA ILE A 61 -5.66 -3.67 0.74
C ILE A 61 -5.27 -5.07 0.25
N LEU A 62 -5.78 -5.50 -0.92
CA LEU A 62 -5.49 -6.80 -1.54
C LEU A 62 -5.60 -7.95 -0.55
N TYR A 63 -6.65 -7.92 0.25
CA TYR A 63 -6.90 -8.93 1.27
C TYR A 63 -7.16 -10.29 0.60
N GLY A 64 -6.40 -11.31 0.99
CA GLY A 64 -6.47 -12.66 0.41
C GLY A 64 -5.68 -12.81 -0.90
N ASN A 65 -4.90 -11.80 -1.29
CA ASN A 65 -3.98 -11.91 -2.41
C ASN A 65 -2.65 -12.53 -1.95
N PRO A 66 -2.23 -13.69 -2.47
CA PRO A 66 -1.02 -14.37 -2.01
C PRO A 66 0.26 -13.52 -2.10
N CYS A 67 0.36 -12.65 -3.11
CA CYS A 67 1.48 -11.73 -3.25
C CYS A 67 1.51 -10.71 -2.11
N MET A 68 0.36 -10.17 -1.72
CA MET A 68 0.26 -9.24 -0.60
C MET A 68 0.41 -9.94 0.74
N ASP A 69 -0.12 -11.15 0.89
CA ASP A 69 -0.02 -11.93 2.13
C ASP A 69 1.44 -12.23 2.46
N LYS A 70 2.27 -12.64 1.48
CA LYS A 70 3.72 -12.80 1.68
C LYS A 70 4.41 -11.51 2.15
N VAL A 71 3.97 -10.36 1.65
CA VAL A 71 4.51 -9.04 2.04
C VAL A 71 4.12 -8.71 3.48
N THR A 72 2.84 -8.84 3.84
CA THR A 72 2.36 -8.54 5.20
C THR A 72 2.97 -9.51 6.22
N GLN A 73 3.01 -10.80 5.89
CA GLN A 73 3.66 -11.83 6.69
C GLN A 73 5.13 -11.49 6.93
N ARG A 74 5.90 -11.03 5.92
CA ARG A 74 7.30 -10.59 6.08
C ARG A 74 7.46 -9.50 7.14
N PHE A 75 6.54 -8.55 7.21
CA PHE A 75 6.53 -7.49 8.22
C PHE A 75 5.91 -7.92 9.57
N GLY A 76 5.37 -9.14 9.65
CA GLY A 76 4.84 -9.70 10.89
C GLY A 76 3.45 -9.19 11.24
N TYR A 77 2.64 -8.84 10.23
CA TYR A 77 1.25 -8.47 10.42
C TYR A 77 0.35 -9.10 9.36
N GLU A 78 -0.95 -9.09 9.61
CA GLU A 78 -1.98 -9.53 8.68
C GLU A 78 -3.16 -8.56 8.73
N TYR A 79 -3.93 -8.51 7.65
CA TYR A 79 -5.22 -7.82 7.68
C TYR A 79 -6.30 -8.79 8.13
N VAL A 80 -7.25 -8.33 8.94
CA VAL A 80 -8.41 -9.13 9.33
C VAL A 80 -9.66 -8.30 9.07
N VAL A 81 -10.55 -8.81 8.22
CA VAL A 81 -11.80 -8.14 7.88
C VAL A 81 -12.78 -8.29 9.02
N MET A 82 -13.20 -7.15 9.58
CA MET A 82 -14.22 -7.09 10.62
C MET A 82 -15.34 -6.15 10.21
N PRO A 83 -16.50 -6.69 9.78
CA PRO A 83 -17.67 -5.87 9.48
C PRO A 83 -18.18 -5.14 10.72
N LYS A 84 -19.00 -4.11 10.53
CA LYS A 84 -19.47 -3.21 11.60
C LYS A 84 -20.21 -3.92 12.76
N ASN A 85 -20.68 -5.14 12.56
CA ASN A 85 -21.46 -5.92 13.53
C ASN A 85 -20.76 -7.23 13.96
N ALA A 86 -19.44 -7.34 13.80
CA ALA A 86 -18.70 -8.54 14.21
C ALA A 86 -18.68 -8.69 15.74
N SER A 87 -18.94 -9.89 16.24
CA SER A 87 -19.13 -10.20 17.68
C SER A 87 -17.92 -9.93 18.58
N LYS A 88 -16.69 -9.91 18.03
CA LYS A 88 -15.45 -9.80 18.82
C LYS A 88 -15.11 -8.38 19.30
N PHE A 89 -15.69 -7.32 18.74
CA PHE A 89 -15.44 -5.94 19.18
C PHE A 89 -16.72 -5.12 19.24
N HIS A 90 -17.10 -4.74 20.46
CA HIS A 90 -18.34 -4.03 20.73
C HIS A 90 -18.31 -2.53 20.34
N SER A 91 -17.13 -1.93 20.11
CA SER A 91 -17.04 -0.52 19.73
C SER A 91 -15.98 -0.19 18.67
N GLY A 92 -16.30 0.78 17.80
CA GLY A 92 -15.36 1.29 16.79
C GLY A 92 -14.09 1.90 17.39
N PHE A 93 -14.18 2.39 18.62
CA PHE A 93 -13.06 2.96 19.38
C PHE A 93 -12.04 1.89 19.77
N GLN A 94 -12.48 0.75 20.32
CA GLN A 94 -11.58 -0.35 20.68
C GLN A 94 -10.76 -0.83 19.47
N ARG A 95 -11.41 -0.98 18.30
CA ARG A 95 -10.70 -1.32 17.06
C ARG A 95 -9.65 -0.28 16.67
N ASN A 96 -9.98 1.01 16.79
CA ASN A 96 -9.06 2.08 16.45
C ASN A 96 -7.84 2.09 17.38
N MET A 97 -8.07 1.94 18.70
CA MET A 97 -6.99 1.85 19.69
C MET A 97 -6.09 0.63 19.46
N HIS A 98 -6.67 -0.54 19.21
CA HIS A 98 -5.92 -1.74 18.85
C HIS A 98 -5.06 -1.51 17.60
N ASN A 99 -5.64 -0.95 16.54
CA ASN A 99 -4.92 -0.66 15.31
C ASN A 99 -3.81 0.38 15.50
N ILE A 100 -3.99 1.37 16.38
CA ILE A 100 -2.96 2.34 16.73
C ILE A 100 -1.80 1.59 17.41
N PHE A 101 -2.07 0.78 18.42
CA PHE A 101 -1.05 0.01 19.13
C PHE A 101 -0.25 -0.90 18.18
N VAL A 102 -0.95 -1.66 17.33
CA VAL A 102 -0.30 -2.52 16.32
C VAL A 102 0.54 -1.71 15.34
N LYS A 103 0.03 -0.60 14.81
CA LYS A 103 0.78 0.26 13.88
C LYS A 103 2.01 0.88 14.53
N THR A 104 1.92 1.27 15.80
CA THR A 104 3.06 1.78 16.57
C THR A 104 4.09 0.68 16.77
N ALA A 105 3.68 -0.53 17.16
CA ALA A 105 4.60 -1.67 17.29
C ALA A 105 5.30 -2.00 15.97
N LEU A 106 4.57 -1.97 14.84
CA LEU A 106 5.15 -2.15 13.51
C LEU A 106 6.10 -1.02 13.12
N PHE A 107 5.77 0.22 13.46
CA PHE A 107 6.63 1.37 13.21
C PHE A 107 7.94 1.27 13.98
N LEU A 108 7.91 0.83 15.24
CA LEU A 108 9.10 0.58 16.05
C LEU A 108 9.96 -0.55 15.50
N ARG A 109 9.36 -1.59 14.91
CA ARG A 109 10.11 -2.67 14.24
C ARG A 109 10.73 -2.25 12.91
N ASN A 110 9.99 -1.49 12.10
CA ASN A 110 10.47 -0.97 10.82
C ASN A 110 9.68 0.29 10.43
N PRO A 111 10.23 1.51 10.54
CA PRO A 111 9.47 2.75 10.32
C PRO A 111 8.96 2.91 8.87
N PHE A 112 9.57 2.20 7.91
CA PHE A 112 9.22 2.25 6.50
C PHE A 112 8.23 1.15 6.08
N TRP A 113 7.76 0.29 7.00
CA TRP A 113 6.86 -0.84 6.72
C TRP A 113 5.67 -0.43 5.85
N LYS A 114 5.05 0.72 6.16
CA LYS A 114 3.85 1.23 5.49
C LYS A 114 4.14 1.68 4.05
N ILE A 115 5.30 2.28 3.82
CA ILE A 115 5.70 2.76 2.49
C ILE A 115 6.01 1.55 1.60
N ILE A 116 6.79 0.61 2.11
CA ILE A 116 7.16 -0.62 1.38
C ILE A 116 5.91 -1.44 1.08
N SER A 117 5.03 -1.64 2.05
CA SER A 117 3.78 -2.39 1.86
C SER A 117 2.88 -1.75 0.82
N LYS A 118 2.78 -0.41 0.77
CA LYS A 118 2.01 0.28 -0.28
C LYS A 118 2.63 0.14 -1.66
N LYS A 119 3.96 0.22 -1.77
CA LYS A 119 4.67 0.02 -3.05
C LYS A 119 4.45 -1.41 -3.54
N LYS A 120 4.63 -2.39 -2.67
CA LYS A 120 4.39 -3.81 -2.96
C LYS A 120 2.94 -4.12 -3.30
N ALA A 121 1.98 -3.48 -2.64
CA ALA A 121 0.57 -3.61 -3.03
C ALA A 121 0.36 -3.20 -4.49
N LYS A 122 0.95 -2.08 -4.96
CA LYS A 122 0.83 -1.68 -6.38
C LYS A 122 1.47 -2.71 -7.31
N GLU A 123 2.65 -3.21 -6.98
CA GLU A 123 3.34 -4.26 -7.74
C GLU A 123 2.49 -5.55 -7.81
N CYS A 124 1.88 -5.96 -6.69
CA CYS A 124 0.99 -7.13 -6.66
C CYS A 124 -0.25 -6.93 -7.54
N ARG A 125 -0.90 -5.75 -7.53
CA ARG A 125 -2.02 -5.46 -8.45
C ARG A 125 -1.64 -5.63 -9.91
N GLN A 126 -0.48 -5.09 -10.27
CA GLN A 126 0.03 -5.16 -11.64
C GLN A 126 0.33 -6.59 -12.07
N LYS A 127 0.86 -7.42 -11.15
CA LYS A 127 1.19 -8.82 -11.42
C LYS A 127 -0.02 -9.75 -11.48
N THR A 128 -0.98 -9.60 -10.57
CA THR A 128 -2.12 -10.52 -10.46
C THR A 128 -3.38 -10.02 -11.15
N GLY A 129 -3.38 -8.78 -11.65
CA GLY A 129 -4.57 -8.14 -12.22
C GLY A 129 -5.66 -7.82 -11.18
N ASP A 130 -5.34 -7.90 -9.88
CA ASP A 130 -6.28 -7.68 -8.80
C ASP A 130 -6.41 -6.17 -8.48
N TYR A 131 -7.28 -5.50 -9.22
CA TYR A 131 -7.59 -4.08 -9.02
C TYR A 131 -8.84 -3.83 -8.16
N MET A 132 -9.62 -4.89 -7.88
CA MET A 132 -10.83 -4.82 -7.08
C MET A 132 -10.52 -4.88 -5.57
N GLY A 133 -9.36 -5.43 -5.20
CA GLY A 133 -8.83 -5.50 -3.83
C GLY A 133 -8.08 -4.27 -3.33
#